data_AF-A0A0Q7APP8-F1
#
_entry.id   AF-A0A0Q7APP8-F1
#
_cell.length_a   1.000
_cell.length_b   1.000
_cell.length_c   1.000
_cell.angle_alpha   90.00
_cell.angle_beta   90.00
_cell.angle_gamma   90.00
#
_symmetry.space_group_name_H-M   'P 1'
#
loop_
_entity.id
_entity.type
_entity.pdbx_description
1 polymer ?
#
loop_
_entity_poly.entity_id
_entity_poly.type
_entity_poly.pdbx_seq_one_letter_code
_entity_poly.pdbx_strand_id
1 'polypeptide(L)'
;MNKTRQATFRATALGFATALICGTAAAAGAASADVQARYEQERARCLAGQSGQVMDACMKEAVNAREAALKGQLSDGDGHLRKNAKERCDVLTGAEQRDCVLRARVREGSMTKIDPSGSTKSVTTTTSGSVKGGGILRETVTRETTVGPAMPAASAP
;
A
#
# COMPACT_ATOMS: atom_id res chain seq x y z
N MET A 1 37.37 -5.29 53.81
CA MET A 1 36.99 -6.70 54.06
C MET A 1 35.59 -6.78 54.65
N ASN A 2 34.75 -7.63 54.02
CA ASN A 2 33.59 -8.39 54.53
C ASN A 2 32.48 -7.67 55.31
N LYS A 3 31.37 -7.35 54.62
CA LYS A 3 30.12 -8.16 54.51
C LYS A 3 29.30 -8.17 55.79
N THR A 4 28.32 -7.28 55.87
CA THR A 4 27.38 -7.22 56.98
C THR A 4 25.94 -7.40 56.47
N ARG A 5 25.25 -8.33 57.13
CA ARG A 5 23.80 -8.42 57.40
C ARG A 5 22.93 -9.13 56.38
N GLN A 6 22.76 -10.42 56.66
CA GLN A 6 21.60 -11.21 56.25
C GLN A 6 20.32 -10.54 56.76
N ALA A 7 19.39 -10.36 55.84
CA ALA A 7 18.08 -9.81 56.06
C ALA A 7 17.18 -10.82 56.79
N THR A 8 16.57 -10.38 57.88
CA THR A 8 15.31 -10.94 58.35
C THR A 8 14.38 -9.77 58.59
N PHE A 9 13.29 -9.70 57.83
CA PHE A 9 11.99 -9.32 58.38
C PHE A 9 10.91 -9.87 57.45
N ARG A 10 10.08 -10.73 58.02
CA ARG A 10 8.95 -11.37 57.38
C ARG A 10 7.76 -10.41 57.33
N ALA A 11 6.95 -10.67 56.31
CA ALA A 11 5.51 -10.44 56.21
C ALA A 11 5.05 -9.01 55.93
N THR A 12 4.51 -8.82 54.73
CA THR A 12 3.14 -8.31 54.54
C THR A 12 2.71 -8.66 53.12
N ALA A 13 1.71 -9.52 53.01
CA ALA A 13 1.01 -9.79 51.77
C ALA A 13 0.12 -8.58 51.46
N LEU A 14 0.40 -7.86 50.37
CA LEU A 14 -0.58 -7.03 49.70
C LEU A 14 -0.21 -6.89 48.21
N GLY A 15 -1.23 -7.02 47.38
CA GLY A 15 -1.13 -7.48 45.99
C GLY A 15 -0.31 -6.61 45.04
N PHE A 16 0.17 -7.27 43.99
CA PHE A 16 0.50 -6.65 42.70
C PHE A 16 0.14 -7.65 41.59
N ALA A 17 -1.16 -7.77 41.32
CA ALA A 17 -1.66 -8.33 40.08
C ALA A 17 -1.88 -7.18 39.07
N THR A 18 -0.81 -6.49 38.68
CA THR A 18 -0.86 -5.49 37.60
C THR A 18 0.53 -5.28 37.03
N ALA A 19 0.78 -5.83 35.83
CA ALA A 19 1.56 -5.19 34.77
C ALA A 19 1.80 -6.18 33.63
N LEU A 20 0.76 -6.49 32.86
CA LEU A 20 0.95 -7.01 31.50
C LEU A 20 -0.01 -6.30 30.55
N ILE A 21 0.13 -4.97 30.46
CA ILE A 21 -0.45 -4.16 29.38
C ILE A 21 0.60 -3.13 28.95
N CYS A 22 1.68 -3.58 28.32
CA CYS A 22 2.59 -2.71 27.57
C CYS A 22 2.77 -3.34 26.18
N GLY A 23 1.79 -3.13 25.31
CA GLY A 23 1.84 -3.65 23.94
C GLY A 23 1.20 -2.77 22.87
N THR A 24 0.39 -1.77 23.24
CA THR A 24 -0.37 -0.98 22.24
C THR A 24 0.10 0.47 22.09
N ALA A 25 0.89 1.01 23.03
CA ALA A 25 1.37 2.39 22.95
C ALA A 25 2.43 2.62 21.84
N ALA A 26 3.22 1.60 21.50
CA ALA A 26 4.26 1.71 20.48
C ALA A 26 3.69 1.88 19.05
N ALA A 27 2.57 1.22 18.74
CA ALA A 27 1.92 1.32 17.43
C ALA A 27 1.25 2.69 17.21
N ALA A 28 0.62 3.24 18.26
CA ALA A 28 0.02 4.58 18.20
C ALA A 28 1.08 5.70 18.12
N GLY A 29 2.19 5.54 18.84
CA GLY A 29 3.34 6.46 18.76
C GLY A 29 4.02 6.46 17.38
N ALA A 30 4.19 5.29 16.77
CA ALA A 30 4.78 5.19 15.43
C ALA A 30 3.88 5.80 14.33
N ALA A 31 2.57 5.57 14.39
CA ALA A 31 1.62 6.14 13.43
C ALA A 31 1.56 7.68 13.51
N SER A 32 1.59 8.24 14.72
CA SER A 32 1.60 9.71 14.92
C SER A 32 2.90 10.37 14.47
N ALA A 33 4.04 9.70 14.63
CA ALA A 33 5.33 10.18 14.12
C ALA A 33 5.36 10.21 12.57
N ASP A 34 4.82 9.19 11.90
CA ASP A 34 4.73 9.16 10.43
C ASP A 34 3.85 10.30 9.89
N VAL A 35 2.68 10.52 10.51
CA VAL A 35 1.77 11.61 10.14
C VAL A 35 2.44 12.98 10.27
N GLN A 36 3.23 13.18 11.33
CA GLN A 36 3.96 14.43 11.53
C GLN A 36 5.08 14.62 10.50
N ALA A 37 5.83 13.57 10.18
CA ALA A 37 6.88 13.64 9.16
C ALA A 37 6.31 13.98 7.77
N ARG A 38 5.15 13.42 7.41
CA ARG A 38 4.45 13.76 6.16
C ARG A 38 4.01 15.22 6.13
N TYR A 39 3.44 15.72 7.23
CA TYR A 39 3.04 17.13 7.33
C TYR A 39 4.23 18.08 7.16
N GLU A 40 5.38 17.78 7.78
CA GLU A 40 6.59 18.59 7.66
C GLU A 40 7.13 18.61 6.23
N GLN A 41 7.09 17.47 5.54
CA GLN A 41 7.44 17.37 4.14
C GLN A 41 6.51 18.21 3.25
N GLU A 42 5.19 18.12 3.45
CA GLU A 42 4.21 18.91 2.70
C GLU A 42 4.36 20.41 2.97
N ARG A 43 4.55 20.80 4.23
CA ARG A 43 4.82 22.18 4.62
C ARG A 43 6.07 22.74 3.94
N ALA A 44 7.16 21.97 3.92
CA ALA A 44 8.38 22.38 3.21
C ALA A 44 8.13 22.59 1.71
N ARG A 45 7.34 21.71 1.09
CA ARG A 45 6.94 21.83 -0.32
C ARG A 45 6.07 23.07 -0.59
N CYS A 46 5.13 23.39 0.32
CA CYS A 46 4.31 24.60 0.25
C CYS A 46 5.17 25.87 0.34
N LEU A 47 6.10 25.92 1.31
CA LEU A 47 7.01 27.05 1.50
C LEU A 47 7.97 27.23 0.31
N ALA A 48 8.39 26.14 -0.32
CA ALA A 48 9.23 26.16 -1.51
C ALA A 48 8.46 26.50 -2.81
N GLY A 49 7.14 26.70 -2.76
CA GLY A 49 6.31 26.97 -3.93
C GLY A 49 6.21 25.78 -4.91
N GLN A 50 6.54 24.58 -4.45
CA GLN A 50 6.62 23.38 -5.29
C GLN A 50 5.28 22.64 -5.44
N SER A 51 4.21 23.15 -4.83
CA SER A 51 2.87 22.53 -4.88
C SER A 51 2.06 22.88 -6.12
N GLY A 52 2.43 23.94 -6.86
CA GLY A 52 1.62 24.47 -7.96
C GLY A 52 0.31 25.14 -7.54
N GLN A 53 0.10 25.32 -6.22
CA GLN A 53 -1.07 25.98 -5.60
C GLN A 53 -0.64 27.29 -4.93
N VAL A 54 -1.59 28.16 -4.59
CA VAL A 54 -1.32 29.34 -3.74
C VAL A 54 -0.88 28.85 -2.36
N MET A 55 0.15 29.47 -1.77
CA MET A 55 0.79 28.99 -0.55
C MET A 55 -0.20 28.74 0.60
N ASP A 56 -1.12 29.68 0.84
CA ASP A 56 -2.11 29.56 1.91
C ASP A 56 -3.07 28.37 1.70
N ALA A 57 -3.47 28.11 0.45
CA ALA A 57 -4.28 26.94 0.12
C ALA A 57 -3.52 25.65 0.39
N CYS A 58 -2.26 25.58 -0.06
CA CYS A 58 -1.38 24.44 0.19
C CYS A 58 -1.20 24.16 1.69
N MET A 59 -0.94 25.19 2.49
CA MET A 59 -0.79 25.04 3.93
C MET A 59 -2.08 24.57 4.60
N LYS A 60 -3.22 25.11 4.19
CA LYS A 60 -4.53 24.69 4.70
C LYS A 60 -4.81 23.22 4.38
N GLU A 61 -4.50 22.77 3.17
CA GLU A 61 -4.61 21.37 2.77
C GLU A 61 -3.71 20.46 3.61
N ALA A 62 -2.43 20.84 3.83
CA ALA A 62 -1.49 20.07 4.64
C ALA A 62 -1.97 19.92 6.11
N VAL A 63 -2.52 20.99 6.70
CA VAL A 63 -3.08 20.93 8.06
C VAL A 63 -4.31 20.03 8.12
N ASN A 64 -5.23 20.16 7.16
CA ASN A 64 -6.43 19.32 7.09
C ASN A 64 -6.08 17.83 6.90
N ALA A 65 -5.10 17.53 6.04
CA ALA A 65 -4.63 16.18 5.79
C ALA A 65 -4.02 15.56 7.07
N ARG A 66 -3.20 16.32 7.80
CA ARG A 66 -2.66 15.91 9.11
C ARG A 66 -3.77 15.60 10.11
N GLU A 67 -4.76 16.50 10.25
CA GLU A 67 -5.86 16.28 11.19
C GLU A 67 -6.69 15.04 10.83
N ALA A 68 -7.00 14.86 9.55
CA ALA A 68 -7.72 13.68 9.08
C ALA A 68 -6.91 12.40 9.37
N ALA A 69 -5.59 12.43 9.17
CA ALA A 69 -4.72 11.31 9.46
C ALA A 69 -4.71 10.96 10.96
N LEU A 70 -4.59 11.97 11.84
CA LEU A 70 -4.65 11.78 13.29
C LEU A 70 -6.00 11.23 13.76
N LYS A 71 -7.09 11.60 13.08
CA LYS A 71 -8.44 11.09 13.34
C LYS A 71 -8.69 9.71 12.70
N GLY A 72 -7.72 9.14 11.99
CA GLY A 72 -7.88 7.87 11.26
C GLY A 72 -8.88 7.95 10.11
N GLN A 73 -9.12 9.15 9.57
CA GLN A 73 -10.08 9.40 8.48
C GLN A 73 -9.46 9.23 7.09
N LEU A 74 -8.14 9.05 7.01
CA LEU A 74 -7.48 8.65 5.78
C LEU A 74 -7.63 7.14 5.60
N SER A 75 -8.58 6.74 4.77
CA SER A 75 -8.67 5.36 4.29
C SER A 75 -7.89 5.26 2.99
N ASP A 76 -7.04 4.23 2.86
CA ASP A 76 -6.41 3.90 1.57
C ASP A 76 -7.45 3.48 0.52
N GLY A 77 -8.72 3.29 0.90
CA GLY A 77 -9.83 2.96 0.00
C GLY A 77 -9.68 1.62 -0.71
N ASP A 78 -8.58 0.91 -0.51
CA ASP A 78 -8.12 -0.20 -1.35
C ASP A 78 -9.13 -1.33 -1.46
N GLY A 79 -9.86 -1.64 -0.38
CA GLY A 79 -10.89 -2.66 -0.39
C GLY A 79 -12.08 -2.29 -1.28
N HIS A 80 -12.65 -1.11 -1.07
CA HIS A 80 -13.79 -0.61 -1.83
C HIS A 80 -13.41 -0.29 -3.28
N LEU A 81 -12.25 0.34 -3.49
CA LEU A 81 -11.71 0.65 -4.81
C LEU A 81 -11.45 -0.62 -5.63
N ARG A 82 -10.88 -1.67 -5.01
CA ARG A 82 -10.62 -2.95 -5.68
C ARG A 82 -11.90 -3.74 -5.94
N LYS A 83 -12.90 -3.63 -5.06
CA LYS A 83 -14.24 -4.18 -5.32
C LYS A 83 -14.87 -3.50 -6.53
N ASN A 84 -14.91 -2.17 -6.53
CA ASN A 84 -15.53 -1.40 -7.59
C ASN A 84 -14.81 -1.60 -8.93
N ALA A 85 -13.48 -1.70 -8.93
CA ALA A 85 -12.70 -2.03 -10.12
C ALA A 85 -13.08 -3.39 -10.73
N LYS A 86 -13.43 -4.39 -9.91
CA LYS A 86 -13.93 -5.69 -10.39
C LYS A 86 -15.37 -5.62 -10.87
N GLU A 87 -16.25 -4.92 -10.14
CA GLU A 87 -17.67 -4.75 -10.50
C GLU A 87 -17.82 -4.10 -11.89
N ARG A 88 -16.91 -3.19 -12.26
CA ARG A 88 -16.86 -2.61 -13.62
C ARG A 88 -16.67 -3.64 -14.74
N CYS A 89 -16.17 -4.84 -14.43
CA CYS A 89 -16.01 -5.91 -15.40
C CYS A 89 -17.28 -6.74 -15.61
N ASP A 90 -18.31 -6.59 -14.76
CA ASP A 90 -19.49 -7.47 -14.77
C ASP A 90 -20.40 -7.26 -16.00
N VAL A 91 -20.22 -6.16 -16.72
CA VAL A 91 -20.88 -5.92 -18.02
C VAL A 91 -20.34 -6.81 -19.14
N LEU A 92 -19.12 -7.35 -18.97
CA LEU A 92 -18.46 -8.22 -19.94
C LEU A 92 -18.76 -9.69 -19.65
N THR A 93 -18.62 -10.55 -20.65
CA THR A 93 -18.82 -12.00 -20.51
C THR A 93 -17.63 -12.79 -21.03
N GLY A 94 -17.61 -14.10 -20.77
CA GLY A 94 -16.65 -15.02 -21.39
C GLY A 94 -15.18 -14.67 -21.11
N ALA A 95 -14.36 -14.66 -22.18
CA ALA A 95 -12.93 -14.37 -22.08
C ALA A 95 -12.63 -12.92 -21.71
N GLU A 96 -13.43 -11.98 -22.22
CA GLU A 96 -13.24 -10.55 -22.00
C GLU A 96 -13.45 -10.17 -20.54
N GLN A 97 -14.44 -10.78 -19.87
CA GLN A 97 -14.63 -10.60 -18.44
C GLN A 97 -13.42 -11.08 -17.63
N ARG A 98 -12.87 -12.27 -17.98
CA ARG A 98 -11.70 -12.83 -17.29
C ARG A 98 -10.48 -11.93 -17.44
N ASP A 99 -10.27 -11.39 -18.64
CA ASP A 99 -9.19 -10.45 -18.94
C ASP A 99 -9.36 -9.11 -18.22
N CYS A 100 -10.58 -8.56 -18.21
CA CYS A 100 -10.88 -7.34 -17.46
C CYS A 100 -10.58 -7.52 -15.97
N VAL A 101 -11.03 -8.63 -15.38
CA VAL A 101 -10.77 -8.94 -13.96
C VAL A 101 -9.29 -9.12 -13.70
N LEU A 102 -8.52 -9.69 -14.64
CA LEU A 102 -7.07 -9.81 -14.53
C LEU A 102 -6.42 -8.42 -14.46
N ARG A 103 -6.78 -7.51 -15.38
CA ARG A 103 -6.28 -6.13 -15.38
C ARG A 103 -6.71 -5.35 -14.13
N ALA A 104 -7.97 -5.49 -13.70
CA ALA A 104 -8.50 -4.83 -12.51
C ALA A 104 -7.80 -5.24 -11.20
N ARG A 105 -7.18 -6.43 -11.16
CA ARG A 105 -6.38 -6.89 -10.02
C ARG A 105 -4.98 -6.28 -9.99
N VAL A 106 -4.41 -5.93 -11.15
CA VAL A 106 -3.03 -5.42 -11.29
C VAL A 106 -3.04 -3.90 -11.33
N ARG A 107 -3.04 -3.27 -10.15
CA ARG A 107 -2.95 -1.81 -10.01
C ARG A 107 -1.50 -1.30 -10.09
N GLU A 108 -0.57 -2.14 -9.65
CA GLU A 108 0.89 -1.98 -9.76
C GLU A 108 1.54 -3.37 -9.67
N GLY A 109 2.65 -3.59 -10.37
CA GLY A 109 3.34 -4.88 -10.44
C GLY A 109 2.90 -5.74 -11.63
N SER A 110 3.16 -7.04 -11.57
CA SER A 110 2.89 -7.98 -12.68
C SER A 110 2.10 -9.20 -12.21
N MET A 111 1.23 -9.71 -13.09
CA MET A 111 0.50 -10.96 -12.91
C MET A 111 0.52 -11.75 -14.21
N THR A 112 0.85 -13.04 -14.11
CA THR A 112 0.84 -13.97 -15.23
C THR A 112 -0.22 -15.04 -15.00
N LYS A 113 -0.99 -15.34 -16.04
CA LYS A 113 -1.99 -16.40 -16.06
C LYS A 113 -1.73 -17.30 -17.26
N ILE A 114 -1.85 -18.61 -17.06
CA ILE A 114 -1.76 -19.62 -18.11
C ILE A 114 -3.17 -20.14 -18.36
N ASP A 115 -3.62 -20.07 -19.62
CA ASP A 115 -4.87 -20.65 -20.04
C ASP A 115 -4.72 -22.17 -20.23
N PRO A 116 -5.79 -22.97 -20.07
CA PRO A 116 -5.74 -24.42 -20.23
C PRO A 116 -5.23 -24.89 -21.60
N SER A 117 -5.28 -24.03 -22.62
CA SER A 117 -4.73 -24.26 -23.96
C SER A 117 -3.20 -24.07 -24.05
N GLY A 118 -2.53 -23.72 -22.94
CA GLY A 118 -1.08 -23.46 -22.89
C GLY A 118 -0.68 -22.03 -23.25
N SER A 119 -1.63 -21.15 -23.58
CA SER A 119 -1.36 -19.73 -23.83
C SER A 119 -1.04 -19.00 -22.52
N THR A 120 -0.05 -18.12 -22.54
CA THR A 120 0.37 -17.36 -21.36
C THR A 120 0.05 -15.88 -21.53
N LYS A 121 -0.71 -15.31 -20.59
CA LYS A 121 -1.04 -13.89 -20.55
C LYS A 121 -0.40 -13.24 -19.34
N SER A 122 0.47 -12.26 -19.58
CA SER A 122 1.13 -11.45 -18.56
C SER A 122 0.60 -10.02 -18.61
N VAL A 123 0.17 -9.50 -17.46
CA VAL A 123 -0.28 -8.12 -17.29
C VAL A 123 0.67 -7.45 -16.32
N THR A 124 1.31 -6.37 -16.76
CA THR A 124 2.20 -5.57 -15.91
C THR A 124 1.70 -4.13 -15.90
N THR A 125 1.48 -3.58 -14.71
CA THR A 125 1.12 -2.18 -14.51
C THR A 125 2.24 -1.46 -13.78
N THR A 126 2.75 -0.38 -14.37
CA THR A 126 3.69 0.54 -13.74
C THR A 126 2.99 1.84 -13.43
N THR A 127 3.30 2.40 -12.26
CA THR A 127 2.81 3.71 -11.85
C THR A 127 4.01 4.65 -11.73
N SER A 128 3.99 5.76 -12.45
CA SER A 128 5.04 6.79 -12.39
C SER A 128 4.43 8.15 -12.09
N GLY A 129 5.07 8.91 -11.20
CA GLY A 129 4.56 10.17 -10.69
C GLY A 129 5.57 11.31 -10.82
N SER A 130 5.24 12.26 -11.68
CA SER A 130 5.36 13.72 -11.48
C SER A 130 5.18 14.41 -12.84
N VAL A 131 3.95 14.43 -13.35
CA VAL A 131 3.61 15.48 -14.33
C VAL A 131 3.55 16.81 -13.59
N LYS A 132 3.95 17.89 -14.25
CA LYS A 132 4.04 19.25 -13.66
C LYS A 132 2.77 19.70 -12.90
N GLY A 133 1.61 19.12 -13.21
CA GLY A 133 0.33 19.38 -12.56
C GLY A 133 -0.10 18.39 -11.46
N GLY A 134 0.79 17.54 -10.94
CA GLY A 134 0.47 16.63 -9.80
C GLY A 134 -0.27 15.34 -10.16
N GLY A 135 -0.29 14.96 -11.44
CA GLY A 135 -0.90 13.71 -11.90
C GLY A 135 0.00 12.48 -11.77
N ILE A 136 -0.63 11.32 -11.62
CA ILE A 136 0.00 10.01 -11.66
C ILE A 136 -0.29 9.35 -13.01
N LEU A 137 0.75 8.93 -13.72
CA LEU A 137 0.64 8.14 -14.95
C LEU A 137 0.63 6.66 -14.58
N ARG A 138 -0.33 5.91 -15.14
CA ARG A 138 -0.36 4.46 -15.05
C ARG A 138 -0.32 3.86 -16.43
N GLU A 139 0.67 3.01 -16.66
CA GLU A 139 0.80 2.25 -17.89
C GLU A 139 0.53 0.77 -17.59
N THR A 140 -0.37 0.15 -18.34
CA THR A 140 -0.66 -1.28 -18.24
C THR A 140 -0.35 -1.97 -19.56
N VAL A 141 0.66 -2.84 -19.53
CA VAL A 141 1.06 -3.64 -20.70
C VAL A 141 0.51 -5.05 -20.54
N THR A 142 -0.29 -5.51 -21.51
CA THR A 142 -0.73 -6.90 -21.61
C THR A 142 0.05 -7.60 -22.71
N ARG A 143 0.78 -8.66 -22.37
CA ARG A 143 1.47 -9.54 -23.33
C ARG A 143 0.79 -10.88 -23.35
N GLU A 144 0.50 -11.37 -24.55
CA GLU A 144 -0.08 -12.69 -24.77
C GLU A 144 0.87 -13.50 -25.65
N THR A 145 1.39 -14.59 -25.11
CA THR A 145 2.25 -15.52 -25.84
C THR A 145 1.43 -16.77 -26.13
N THR A 146 1.02 -16.91 -27.37
CA THR A 146 0.44 -18.15 -27.89
C THR A 146 1.56 -19.09 -28.26
N VAL A 147 1.66 -20.25 -27.59
CA VAL A 147 2.52 -21.34 -28.06
C VAL A 147 1.84 -21.94 -29.29
N GLY A 148 2.29 -21.54 -30.48
CA GLY A 148 1.89 -22.23 -31.71
C GLY A 148 2.32 -23.69 -31.66
N PRO A 149 1.63 -24.61 -32.37
CA PRO A 149 2.07 -26.00 -32.43
C PRO A 149 3.53 -26.03 -32.87
N ALA A 150 4.37 -26.76 -32.13
CA ALA A 150 5.75 -26.97 -32.51
C ALA A 150 5.76 -27.54 -33.93
N MET A 151 6.23 -26.74 -34.91
CA MET A 151 6.47 -27.26 -36.24
C MET A 151 7.43 -28.45 -36.09
N PRO A 152 7.12 -29.63 -36.65
CA PRO A 152 8.03 -30.77 -36.57
C PRO A 152 9.37 -30.35 -37.18
N ALA A 153 10.45 -30.63 -36.45
CA ALA A 153 11.80 -30.35 -36.91
C ALA A 153 12.00 -30.94 -38.31
N ALA A 154 12.25 -30.09 -39.30
CA ALA A 154 12.60 -30.55 -40.63
C ALA A 154 13.93 -31.29 -40.53
N SER A 155 13.90 -32.60 -40.79
CA SER A 155 15.08 -33.43 -40.94
C SER A 155 15.94 -32.85 -42.06
N ALA A 156 17.17 -32.44 -41.72
CA ALA A 156 18.16 -31.99 -42.70
C ALA A 156 18.60 -33.17 -43.61
N PRO A 157 18.96 -32.89 -44.88
CA PRO A 157 19.38 -33.93 -45.84
C PRO A 157 20.73 -34.57 -45.49
#